data_AF-A0A924KNL6-F1
#
_entry.id   AF-A0A924KNL6-F1
#
_cell.length_a   1.000
_cell.length_b   1.000
_cell.length_c   1.000
_cell.angle_alpha   90.00
_cell.angle_beta   90.00
_cell.angle_gamma   90.00
#
_symmetry.space_group_name_H-M   'P 1'
#
loop_
_entity.id
_entity.type
_entity.pdbx_description
1 polymer ?
#
loop_
_entity_poly.entity_id
_entity_poly.type
_entity_poly.pdbx_seq_one_letter_code
_entity_poly.pdbx_strand_id
1 'polypeptide(L)'
;MTSAPIPSRLRGAALTSARTEARRLQPNRAGGFTLIELMVAITVMSLLAVLSWRGLDGMARAQAQTSLRADQILTLQAGLAQWKIDLDALSHTPQINPLDWDGRVLRLTRRTATAGDGLLVVAWTRQANDAGQWLRWQSPVFRTLSGWTDAWGRAGAWAQGASTEDQTREVRITPLEDWQIFYFRGNAWTNPMSSSGGQSSATSGQAAPQIVSRTVIPDGVRLVLMLPATQAVSGRLTVDWVSPILGGDKS
;
A
#
# COMPACT_ATOMS: atom_id res chain seq x y z
N MET A 1 -21.31 -86.62 43.26
CA MET A 1 -20.70 -87.17 44.50
C MET A 1 -20.62 -86.01 45.49
N THR A 2 -21.61 -85.85 46.38
CA THR A 2 -21.66 -86.46 47.75
C THR A 2 -20.62 -85.81 48.67
N SER A 3 -20.87 -85.36 49.89
CA SER A 3 -22.04 -85.22 50.78
C SER A 3 -21.52 -84.47 52.04
N ALA A 4 -22.42 -83.83 52.80
CA ALA A 4 -22.21 -83.16 54.10
C ALA A 4 -21.58 -84.09 55.20
N PRO A 5 -21.17 -83.64 56.43
CA PRO A 5 -21.99 -82.92 57.45
C PRO A 5 -21.26 -81.83 58.31
N ILE A 6 -21.92 -80.80 58.87
CA ILE A 6 -22.49 -80.54 60.25
C ILE A 6 -21.57 -80.83 61.49
N PRO A 7 -21.83 -80.26 62.71
CA PRO A 7 -21.18 -79.10 63.35
C PRO A 7 -20.47 -79.43 64.69
N SER A 8 -19.94 -78.44 65.43
CA SER A 8 -20.25 -78.19 66.87
C SER A 8 -19.26 -77.27 67.60
N ARG A 9 -19.87 -76.28 68.31
CA ARG A 9 -19.55 -75.69 69.65
C ARG A 9 -18.10 -75.21 69.92
N LEU A 10 -17.83 -74.07 70.55
CA LEU A 10 -18.31 -73.60 71.86
C LEU A 10 -18.09 -72.08 72.03
N ARG A 11 -18.98 -71.51 72.85
CA ARG A 11 -18.91 -70.25 73.61
C ARG A 11 -17.51 -69.81 74.09
N GLY A 12 -17.34 -68.48 74.13
CA GLY A 12 -16.48 -67.71 75.04
C GLY A 12 -16.36 -66.29 74.48
N ALA A 13 -17.24 -65.33 74.79
CA ALA A 13 -17.37 -64.57 76.03
C ALA A 13 -16.09 -63.84 76.48
N ALA A 14 -16.25 -62.54 76.74
CA ALA A 14 -15.32 -61.56 77.32
C ALA A 14 -14.31 -60.92 76.32
N LEU A 15 -14.62 -59.76 75.75
CA LEU A 15 -14.59 -58.40 76.33
C LEU A 15 -13.18 -57.76 76.32
N THR A 16 -13.16 -56.52 75.83
CA THR A 16 -12.15 -55.45 76.11
C THR A 16 -10.78 -55.65 75.45
N SER A 17 -10.23 -54.73 74.67
CA SER A 17 -10.28 -53.26 74.78
C SER A 17 -10.03 -52.61 73.42
N ALA A 18 -10.94 -51.73 73.02
CA ALA A 18 -10.75 -50.81 71.92
C ALA A 18 -9.71 -49.75 72.32
N ARG A 19 -8.52 -49.80 71.73
CA ARG A 19 -7.58 -48.67 71.76
C ARG A 19 -7.87 -47.81 70.54
N THR A 20 -8.85 -46.93 70.67
CA THR A 20 -9.20 -45.93 69.68
C THR A 20 -8.05 -44.92 69.60
N GLU A 21 -7.17 -45.06 68.61
CA GLU A 21 -6.22 -44.02 68.25
C GLU A 21 -7.00 -42.83 67.72
N ALA A 22 -7.28 -41.87 68.61
CA ALA A 22 -7.76 -40.56 68.22
C ALA A 22 -6.64 -39.87 67.42
N ARG A 23 -6.67 -40.04 66.09
CA ARG A 23 -5.94 -39.19 65.15
C ARG A 23 -6.40 -37.76 65.40
N ARG A 24 -5.63 -37.01 66.18
CA ARG A 24 -5.84 -35.56 66.36
C ARG A 24 -5.75 -34.96 64.96
N LEU A 25 -6.91 -34.64 64.39
CA LEU A 25 -6.98 -33.64 63.33
C LEU A 25 -6.46 -32.37 63.99
N GLN A 26 -5.19 -32.05 63.77
CA GLN A 26 -4.67 -30.74 64.10
C GLN A 26 -5.61 -29.75 63.42
N PRO A 27 -6.32 -28.90 64.16
CA PRO A 27 -7.07 -27.83 63.53
C PRO A 27 -6.02 -27.00 62.81
N ASN A 28 -6.06 -27.02 61.48
CA ASN A 28 -5.29 -26.09 60.68
C ASN A 28 -5.69 -24.73 61.22
N ARG A 29 -4.78 -24.05 61.93
CA ARG A 29 -5.05 -22.71 62.44
C ARG A 29 -5.22 -21.87 61.19
N ALA A 30 -6.46 -21.67 60.77
CA ALA A 30 -6.83 -20.68 59.80
C ALA A 30 -6.38 -19.34 60.41
N GLY A 31 -5.22 -18.85 59.97
CA GLY A 31 -4.74 -17.53 60.35
C GLY A 31 -5.81 -16.53 59.96
N GLY A 32 -6.25 -15.72 60.92
CA GLY A 32 -7.17 -14.61 60.63
C GLY A 32 -6.48 -13.63 59.69
N PHE A 33 -7.15 -13.29 58.59
CA PHE A 33 -6.67 -12.35 57.59
C PHE A 33 -6.47 -10.98 58.25
N THR A 34 -5.21 -10.54 58.40
CA THR A 34 -4.95 -9.22 58.98
C THR A 34 -5.25 -8.14 57.94
N LEU A 35 -5.69 -6.95 58.40
CA LEU A 35 -5.93 -5.79 57.53
C LEU A 35 -4.70 -5.50 56.63
N ILE A 36 -3.50 -5.65 57.20
CA ILE A 36 -2.23 -5.41 56.54
C ILE A 36 -2.03 -6.38 55.36
N GLU A 37 -2.36 -7.66 55.53
CA GLU A 37 -2.21 -8.68 54.49
C GLU A 37 -3.15 -8.44 53.30
N LEU A 38 -4.38 -7.97 53.56
CA LEU A 38 -5.30 -7.50 52.52
C LEU A 38 -4.75 -6.28 51.78
N MET A 39 -4.22 -5.30 52.51
CA MET A 39 -3.66 -4.10 51.90
C MET A 39 -2.46 -4.43 51.01
N VAL A 40 -1.57 -5.32 51.46
CA VAL A 40 -0.43 -5.79 50.66
C VAL A 40 -0.91 -6.59 49.45
N ALA A 41 -1.87 -7.50 49.61
CA ALA A 41 -2.41 -8.26 48.48
C ALA A 41 -3.04 -7.36 47.42
N ILE A 42 -3.86 -6.38 47.82
CA ILE A 42 -4.51 -5.45 46.90
C ILE A 42 -3.48 -4.53 46.23
N THR A 43 -2.45 -4.06 46.95
CA THR A 43 -1.39 -3.23 46.36
C THR A 43 -0.54 -3.99 45.35
N VAL A 44 -0.19 -5.25 45.63
CA VAL A 44 0.53 -6.09 44.66
C VAL A 44 -0.35 -6.39 43.44
N MET A 45 -1.61 -6.78 43.65
CA MET A 45 -2.54 -7.05 42.56
C MET A 45 -2.81 -5.81 41.70
N SER A 46 -2.91 -4.61 42.30
CA SER A 46 -3.11 -3.38 41.55
C SER A 46 -1.89 -3.03 40.69
N LEU A 47 -0.68 -3.21 41.21
CA LEU A 47 0.56 -3.03 40.43
C LEU A 47 0.63 -4.01 39.25
N LEU A 48 0.32 -5.29 39.48
CA LEU A 48 0.29 -6.30 38.43
C LEU A 48 -0.76 -5.99 37.36
N ALA A 49 -1.95 -5.54 37.75
CA ALA A 49 -3.00 -5.14 36.82
C ALA A 49 -2.56 -3.96 35.92
N VAL A 50 -1.93 -2.93 36.51
CA VAL A 50 -1.42 -1.77 35.76
C VAL A 50 -0.30 -2.18 34.81
N LEU A 51 0.66 -2.99 35.27
CA LEU A 51 1.77 -3.45 34.43
C LEU A 51 1.29 -4.33 33.27
N SER A 52 0.31 -5.21 33.51
CA SER A 52 -0.30 -6.06 32.48
C SER A 52 -0.98 -5.22 31.38
N TRP A 53 -1.79 -4.23 31.78
CA TRP A 53 -2.46 -3.34 30.83
C TRP A 53 -1.47 -2.53 29.99
N ARG A 54 -0.40 -2.02 30.61
CA ARG A 54 0.65 -1.29 29.89
C ARG A 54 1.44 -2.17 28.93
N GLY A 55 1.62 -3.45 29.25
CA GLY A 55 2.24 -4.44 28.35
C GLY A 55 1.38 -4.70 27.11
N LEU A 56 0.08 -4.91 27.30
CA LEU A 56 -0.89 -5.10 26.22
C LEU A 56 -1.00 -3.84 25.33
N ASP A 57 -1.09 -2.65 25.93
CA ASP A 57 -1.10 -1.36 25.20
C ASP A 57 0.19 -1.12 24.40
N GLY A 58 1.34 -1.59 24.90
CA GLY A 58 2.60 -1.56 24.18
C GLY A 58 2.55 -2.39 22.90
N MET A 59 2.08 -3.63 23.01
CA MET A 59 1.95 -4.55 21.87
C MET A 59 0.92 -4.07 20.86
N ALA A 60 -0.24 -3.60 21.31
CA ALA A 60 -1.29 -3.08 20.43
C ALA A 60 -0.80 -1.89 19.59
N ARG A 61 -0.04 -0.97 20.19
CA ARG A 61 0.57 0.16 19.46
C ARG A 61 1.65 -0.29 18.48
N ALA A 62 2.49 -1.26 18.86
CA ALA A 62 3.51 -1.80 17.96
C ALA A 62 2.88 -2.50 16.74
N GLN A 63 1.78 -3.24 16.95
CA GLN A 63 1.02 -3.85 15.87
C GLN A 63 0.40 -2.79 14.96
N ALA A 64 -0.23 -1.75 15.53
CA ALA A 64 -0.80 -0.65 14.76
C ALA A 64 0.26 0.07 13.90
N GLN A 65 1.45 0.33 14.44
CA GLN A 65 2.55 0.91 13.67
C GLN A 65 3.04 0.01 12.54
N THR A 66 3.09 -1.30 12.78
CA THR A 66 3.49 -2.28 11.76
C THR A 66 2.46 -2.36 10.64
N SER A 67 1.17 -2.37 10.97
CA SER A 67 0.08 -2.33 9.99
C SER A 67 0.13 -1.06 9.13
N LEU A 68 0.27 0.11 9.74
CA LEU A 68 0.39 1.38 9.00
C LEU A 68 1.57 1.38 8.01
N ARG A 69 2.72 0.83 8.42
CA ARG A 69 3.88 0.72 7.52
C ARG A 69 3.63 -0.25 6.36
N ALA A 70 2.96 -1.38 6.63
CA ALA A 70 2.60 -2.33 5.59
C ALA A 70 1.63 -1.70 4.58
N ASP A 71 0.62 -0.97 5.06
CA ASP A 71 -0.33 -0.25 4.20
C ASP A 71 0.38 0.78 3.31
N GLN A 72 1.30 1.57 3.87
CA GLN A 72 2.10 2.54 3.10
C GLN A 72 2.91 1.87 1.97
N ILE A 73 3.52 0.72 2.24
CA ILE A 73 4.26 -0.05 1.23
C ILE A 73 3.32 -0.56 0.15
N LEU A 74 2.17 -1.12 0.54
CA LEU A 74 1.17 -1.64 -0.41
C LEU A 74 0.61 -0.53 -1.30
N THR A 75 0.33 0.65 -0.75
CA THR A 75 -0.14 1.80 -1.54
C THR A 75 0.93 2.27 -2.53
N LEU A 76 2.21 2.35 -2.12
CA LEU A 76 3.30 2.69 -3.03
C LEU A 76 3.43 1.63 -4.15
N GLN A 77 3.42 0.35 -3.81
CA GLN A 77 3.50 -0.74 -4.79
C GLN A 77 2.33 -0.70 -5.78
N ALA A 78 1.10 -0.49 -5.29
CA ALA A 78 -0.09 -0.35 -6.14
C ALA A 78 0.03 0.88 -7.07
N GLY A 79 0.54 2.01 -6.56
CA GLY A 79 0.80 3.21 -7.35
C GLY A 79 1.82 3.00 -8.46
N LEU A 80 2.94 2.34 -8.17
CA LEU A 80 3.97 2.02 -9.17
C LEU A 80 3.46 1.02 -10.21
N ALA A 81 2.70 0.01 -9.78
CA ALA A 81 2.06 -0.94 -10.69
C ALA A 81 1.06 -0.21 -11.60
N GLN A 82 0.23 0.66 -11.04
CA GLN A 82 -0.73 1.46 -11.81
C GLN A 82 -0.04 2.39 -12.81
N TRP A 83 1.07 3.02 -12.43
CA TRP A 83 1.88 3.85 -13.32
C TRP A 83 2.41 3.06 -14.52
N LYS A 84 2.94 1.84 -14.27
CA LYS A 84 3.36 0.94 -15.35
C LYS A 84 2.19 0.50 -16.23
N ILE A 85 1.04 0.17 -15.65
CA ILE A 85 -0.18 -0.21 -16.38
C ILE A 85 -0.66 0.94 -17.29
N ASP A 86 -0.58 2.19 -16.83
CA ASP A 86 -0.94 3.35 -17.66
C ASP A 86 -0.02 3.50 -18.87
N LEU A 87 1.30 3.26 -18.69
CA LEU A 87 2.28 3.28 -19.77
C LEU A 87 2.14 2.09 -20.75
N ASP A 88 1.92 0.88 -20.24
CA ASP A 88 1.70 -0.31 -21.06
C ASP A 88 0.44 -0.17 -21.96
N ALA A 89 -0.53 0.64 -21.51
CA ALA A 89 -1.78 0.87 -22.21
C ALA A 89 -1.77 2.06 -23.19
N LEU A 90 -0.62 2.72 -23.40
CA LEU A 90 -0.49 3.86 -24.32
C LEU A 90 -1.12 3.59 -25.68
N SER A 91 -1.93 4.54 -26.16
CA SER A 91 -2.63 4.43 -27.45
C SER A 91 -1.73 4.87 -28.60
N HIS A 92 -1.69 4.10 -29.67
CA HIS A 92 -0.86 4.36 -30.85
C HIS A 92 -1.73 4.89 -32.00
N THR A 93 -2.51 5.93 -31.73
CA THR A 93 -3.45 6.49 -32.70
C THR A 93 -2.80 7.65 -33.44
N PRO A 94 -2.83 7.67 -34.79
CA PRO A 94 -2.46 8.86 -35.55
C PRO A 94 -3.27 10.09 -35.08
N GLN A 95 -2.69 11.28 -35.18
CA GLN A 95 -3.34 12.58 -34.86
C GLN A 95 -3.45 12.97 -33.37
N ILE A 96 -3.23 12.05 -32.43
CA ILE A 96 -3.26 12.36 -30.99
C ILE A 96 -1.87 12.18 -30.39
N ASN A 97 -1.48 13.06 -29.45
CA ASN A 97 -0.25 12.87 -28.70
C ASN A 97 -0.44 11.75 -27.65
N PRO A 98 0.32 10.65 -27.72
CA PRO A 98 0.20 9.56 -26.75
C PRO A 98 0.78 9.90 -25.38
N LEU A 99 1.81 10.76 -25.33
CA LEU A 99 2.59 11.00 -24.12
C LEU A 99 3.17 12.41 -24.12
N ASP A 100 3.03 13.11 -23.00
CA ASP A 100 3.55 14.47 -22.83
C ASP A 100 4.00 14.71 -21.39
N TRP A 101 5.13 15.41 -21.27
CA TRP A 101 5.69 15.84 -20.00
C TRP A 101 6.01 17.33 -20.08
N ASP A 102 5.33 18.13 -19.28
CA ASP A 102 5.51 19.58 -19.25
C ASP A 102 6.36 20.08 -18.05
N GLY A 103 7.06 19.16 -17.37
CA GLY A 103 7.83 19.47 -16.16
C GLY A 103 7.04 19.38 -14.86
N ARG A 104 5.70 19.35 -14.93
CA ARG A 104 4.82 19.28 -13.76
C ARG A 104 3.79 18.18 -13.84
N VAL A 105 3.32 17.82 -15.03
CA VAL A 105 2.33 16.76 -15.23
C VAL A 105 2.75 15.87 -16.38
N LEU A 106 2.59 14.57 -16.16
CA LEU A 106 2.76 13.53 -17.17
C LEU A 106 1.37 13.17 -17.69
N ARG A 107 1.08 13.51 -18.94
CA ARG A 107 -0.20 13.20 -19.60
C ARG A 107 0.00 12.01 -20.52
N LEU A 108 -0.93 11.06 -20.47
CA LEU A 108 -0.93 9.86 -21.27
C LEU A 108 -2.29 9.71 -21.93
N THR A 109 -2.31 9.41 -23.23
CA THR A 109 -3.50 8.89 -23.90
C THR A 109 -3.40 7.37 -23.91
N ARG A 110 -4.35 6.69 -23.26
CA ARG A 110 -4.36 5.23 -23.14
C ARG A 110 -5.65 4.61 -23.64
N ARG A 111 -5.55 3.34 -23.99
CA ARG A 111 -6.70 2.47 -24.27
C ARG A 111 -7.43 2.12 -22.97
N THR A 112 -8.75 1.99 -23.07
CA THR A 112 -9.60 1.38 -22.03
C THR A 112 -9.27 -0.11 -21.87
N ALA A 113 -9.65 -0.71 -20.73
CA ALA A 113 -9.47 -2.15 -20.51
C ALA A 113 -10.29 -2.99 -21.50
N THR A 114 -11.51 -2.53 -21.81
CA THR A 114 -12.36 -3.13 -22.85
C THR A 114 -11.97 -2.56 -24.20
N ALA A 115 -11.54 -3.42 -25.12
CA ALA A 115 -11.21 -3.01 -26.49
C ALA A 115 -12.43 -2.40 -27.19
N GLY A 116 -12.22 -1.31 -27.94
CA GLY A 116 -13.28 -0.61 -28.67
C GLY A 116 -14.15 0.32 -27.80
N ASP A 117 -13.93 0.39 -26.49
CA ASP A 117 -14.72 1.25 -25.62
C ASP A 117 -14.33 2.74 -25.70
N GLY A 118 -13.18 3.03 -26.31
CA GLY A 118 -12.70 4.38 -26.56
C GLY A 118 -11.32 4.60 -25.95
N LEU A 119 -10.99 5.85 -25.72
CA LEU A 119 -9.72 6.27 -25.14
C LEU A 119 -9.94 7.08 -23.86
N LEU A 120 -8.91 7.13 -23.03
CA LEU A 120 -8.86 7.88 -21.79
C LEU A 120 -7.59 8.73 -21.78
N VAL A 121 -7.66 9.90 -21.16
CA VAL A 121 -6.48 10.66 -20.75
C VAL A 121 -6.25 10.35 -19.28
N VAL A 122 -5.02 9.93 -18.97
CA VAL A 122 -4.54 9.79 -17.60
C VAL A 122 -3.47 10.82 -17.37
N ALA A 123 -3.47 11.41 -16.18
CA ALA A 123 -2.48 12.38 -15.77
C ALA A 123 -1.89 11.98 -14.43
N TRP A 124 -0.57 12.12 -14.31
CA TRP A 124 0.14 11.99 -13.05
C TRP A 124 0.70 13.35 -12.67
N THR A 125 0.62 13.72 -11.39
CA THR A 125 1.24 14.95 -10.89
C THR A 125 1.80 14.78 -9.48
N ARG A 126 2.76 15.64 -9.11
CA ARG A 126 3.06 15.90 -7.70
C ARG A 126 2.38 17.22 -7.32
N GLN A 127 1.53 17.19 -6.32
CA GLN A 127 0.88 18.39 -5.81
C GLN A 127 1.94 19.37 -5.31
N ALA A 128 1.81 20.65 -5.68
CA ALA A 128 2.79 21.69 -5.34
C ALA A 128 2.66 22.22 -3.90
N ASN A 129 2.04 21.48 -2.98
CA ASN A 129 1.96 21.85 -1.57
C ASN A 129 3.15 21.30 -0.77
N ASP A 130 3.33 21.79 0.46
CA ASP A 130 4.46 21.41 1.33
C ASP A 130 4.55 19.89 1.58
N ALA A 131 3.40 19.21 1.63
CA ALA A 131 3.33 17.76 1.81
C ALA A 131 3.63 16.95 0.53
N GLY A 132 3.53 17.57 -0.65
CA GLY A 132 3.88 16.98 -1.93
C GLY A 132 3.20 15.65 -2.25
N GLN A 133 1.91 15.63 -2.56
CA GLN A 133 1.24 14.34 -2.84
C GLN A 133 1.44 13.87 -4.28
N TRP A 134 1.79 12.60 -4.49
CA TRP A 134 1.72 11.97 -5.81
C TRP A 134 0.29 11.55 -6.11
N LEU A 135 -0.22 12.05 -7.22
CA LEU A 135 -1.61 11.94 -7.59
C LEU A 135 -1.74 11.36 -9.00
N ARG A 136 -2.83 10.63 -9.20
CA ARG A 136 -3.28 10.16 -10.51
C ARG A 136 -4.68 10.69 -10.79
N TRP A 137 -4.91 11.22 -11.98
CA TRP A 137 -6.23 11.63 -12.47
C TRP A 137 -6.57 10.92 -13.77
N GLN A 138 -7.87 10.73 -14.02
CA GLN A 138 -8.35 10.15 -15.26
C GLN A 138 -9.60 10.85 -15.80
N SER A 139 -9.64 11.03 -17.11
CA SER A 139 -10.79 11.61 -17.80
C SER A 139 -11.97 10.62 -17.88
N PRO A 140 -13.19 11.07 -18.24
CA PRO A 140 -14.17 10.21 -18.89
C PRO A 140 -13.62 9.62 -20.20
N VAL A 141 -14.24 8.53 -20.65
CA VAL A 141 -13.94 7.93 -21.95
C VAL A 141 -14.39 8.88 -23.08
N PHE A 142 -13.57 9.04 -24.11
CA PHE A 142 -13.89 9.79 -25.31
C PHE A 142 -13.65 8.97 -26.58
N ARG A 143 -14.32 9.36 -27.65
CA ARG A 143 -14.25 8.73 -28.98
C ARG A 143 -13.98 9.72 -30.12
N THR A 144 -13.95 11.02 -29.82
CA THR A 144 -13.74 12.10 -30.78
C THR A 144 -12.47 12.87 -30.46
N LEU A 145 -11.92 13.56 -31.46
CA LEU A 145 -10.77 14.44 -31.27
C LEU A 145 -11.10 15.64 -30.36
N SER A 146 -12.32 16.18 -30.44
CA SER A 146 -12.77 17.25 -29.54
C SER A 146 -12.75 16.80 -28.08
N GLY A 147 -13.30 15.61 -27.79
CA GLY A 147 -13.29 15.04 -26.44
C GLY A 147 -11.87 14.75 -25.92
N TRP A 148 -10.94 14.39 -26.82
CA TRP A 148 -9.53 14.29 -26.47
C TRP A 148 -8.95 15.65 -26.07
N THR A 149 -9.13 16.70 -26.89
CA THR A 149 -8.62 18.05 -26.59
C THR A 149 -9.13 18.56 -25.25
N ASP A 150 -10.42 18.36 -24.95
CA ASP A 150 -11.04 18.75 -23.69
C ASP A 150 -10.47 17.95 -22.51
N ALA A 151 -10.32 16.63 -22.64
CA ALA A 151 -9.74 15.77 -21.61
C ALA A 151 -8.27 16.12 -21.35
N TRP A 152 -7.51 16.40 -22.41
CA TRP A 152 -6.10 16.77 -22.35
C TRP A 152 -5.88 18.13 -21.69
N GLY A 153 -6.72 19.12 -22.02
CA GLY A 153 -6.71 20.43 -21.38
C GLY A 153 -7.04 20.34 -19.89
N ARG A 154 -8.07 19.58 -19.51
CA ARG A 154 -8.45 19.36 -18.11
C ARG A 154 -7.36 18.69 -17.29
N ALA A 155 -6.68 17.68 -17.83
CA ALA A 155 -5.51 17.08 -17.17
C ALA A 155 -4.44 18.12 -16.81
N GLY A 156 -4.22 19.11 -17.68
CA GLY A 156 -3.30 20.20 -17.42
C GLY A 156 -3.79 21.21 -16.38
N ALA A 157 -5.08 21.53 -16.38
CA ALA A 157 -5.68 22.43 -15.40
C ALA A 157 -5.70 21.78 -13.99
N TRP A 158 -6.09 20.51 -13.90
CA TRP A 158 -6.11 19.72 -12.68
C TRP A 158 -4.75 19.72 -11.98
N ALA A 159 -3.66 19.56 -12.73
CA ALA A 159 -2.31 19.56 -12.17
C ALA A 159 -1.86 20.90 -11.56
N GLN A 160 -2.53 22.01 -11.89
CA GLN A 160 -2.28 23.33 -11.32
C GLN A 160 -3.22 23.63 -10.14
N GLY A 161 -4.43 23.07 -10.17
CA GLY A 161 -5.41 23.16 -9.10
C GLY A 161 -6.67 22.38 -9.46
N ALA A 162 -6.98 21.34 -8.68
CA ALA A 162 -8.10 20.47 -8.95
C ALA A 162 -9.44 21.15 -8.62
N SER A 163 -10.35 21.22 -9.60
CA SER A 163 -11.75 21.54 -9.36
C SER A 163 -12.43 20.45 -8.52
N THR A 164 -13.60 20.73 -7.92
CA THR A 164 -14.36 19.72 -7.17
C THR A 164 -14.73 18.51 -8.03
N GLU A 165 -15.04 18.72 -9.32
CA GLU A 165 -15.32 17.61 -10.24
C GLU A 165 -14.07 16.77 -10.48
N ASP A 166 -12.92 17.41 -10.73
CA ASP A 166 -11.68 16.69 -11.00
C ASP A 166 -11.18 15.91 -9.77
N GLN A 167 -11.43 16.40 -8.56
CA GLN A 167 -11.11 15.69 -7.31
C GLN A 167 -11.84 14.35 -7.19
N THR A 168 -13.03 14.20 -7.77
CA THR A 168 -13.74 12.90 -7.78
C THR A 168 -13.06 11.85 -8.65
N ARG A 169 -12.18 12.29 -9.56
CA ARG A 169 -11.43 11.44 -10.50
C ARG A 169 -9.96 11.30 -10.12
N GLU A 170 -9.57 11.91 -9.00
CA GLU A 170 -8.23 11.88 -8.45
C GLU A 170 -8.07 10.67 -7.51
N VAL A 171 -6.91 10.05 -7.60
CA VAL A 171 -6.46 9.01 -6.67
C VAL A 171 -5.15 9.49 -6.04
N ARG A 172 -5.14 9.54 -4.72
CA ARG A 172 -3.95 9.88 -3.93
C ARG A 172 -3.12 8.63 -3.68
N ILE A 173 -1.83 8.68 -3.97
CA ILE A 173 -0.95 7.52 -3.87
C ILE A 173 -0.06 7.62 -2.64
N THR A 174 0.90 8.55 -2.64
CA THR A 174 1.89 8.65 -1.57
C THR A 174 2.51 10.04 -1.54
N PRO A 175 2.96 10.56 -0.39
CA PRO A 175 3.76 11.78 -0.35
C PRO A 175 5.13 11.59 -1.01
N LEU A 176 5.60 12.65 -1.66
CA LEU A 176 6.87 12.78 -2.35
C LEU A 176 7.49 14.14 -2.02
N GLU A 177 8.81 14.17 -1.86
CA GLU A 177 9.60 15.41 -1.82
C GLU A 177 9.88 15.92 -3.24
N ASP A 178 10.16 15.02 -4.18
CA ASP A 178 10.48 15.34 -5.56
C ASP A 178 9.98 14.26 -6.52
N TRP A 179 9.71 14.67 -7.76
CA TRP A 179 9.24 13.81 -8.83
C TRP A 179 9.83 14.22 -10.18
N GLN A 180 10.54 13.31 -10.82
CA GLN A 180 11.19 13.55 -12.11
C GLN A 180 10.91 12.43 -13.11
N ILE A 181 10.86 12.81 -14.38
CA ILE A 181 10.68 11.91 -15.52
C ILE A 181 11.85 12.08 -16.49
N PHE A 182 12.37 10.95 -16.98
CA PHE A 182 13.35 10.92 -18.07
C PHE A 182 12.87 9.99 -19.18
N TYR A 183 13.22 10.33 -20.41
CA TYR A 183 12.95 9.48 -21.57
C TYR A 183 14.24 8.85 -22.08
N PHE A 184 14.17 7.56 -22.40
CA PHE A 184 15.24 6.87 -23.11
C PHE A 184 15.03 7.08 -24.61
N ARG A 185 15.97 7.80 -25.24
CA ARG A 185 15.95 8.14 -26.67
C ARG A 185 17.37 8.17 -27.20
N GLY A 186 17.61 7.64 -28.39
CA GLY A 186 18.94 7.71 -29.02
C GLY A 186 20.05 7.11 -28.13
N ASN A 187 19.74 6.00 -27.43
CA ASN A 187 20.64 5.29 -26.52
C ASN A 187 21.11 6.11 -25.28
N ALA A 188 20.34 7.12 -24.87
CA ALA A 188 20.63 7.91 -23.66
C ALA A 188 19.35 8.27 -22.89
N TRP A 189 19.50 8.50 -21.58
CA TRP A 189 18.46 9.09 -20.75
C TRP A 189 18.51 10.61 -20.87
N THR A 190 17.43 11.21 -21.36
CA THR A 190 17.33 12.67 -21.57
C THR A 190 16.11 13.23 -20.86
N ASN A 191 16.18 14.51 -20.47
CA ASN A 191 14.99 15.22 -20.01
C ASN A 191 13.98 15.32 -21.18
N PRO A 192 12.69 15.00 -20.97
CA PRO A 192 11.69 15.07 -22.03
C PRO A 192 11.56 16.43 -22.72
N MET A 193 11.84 17.52 -22.00
CA MET A 193 11.76 18.90 -22.48
C MET A 193 13.05 19.35 -23.20
N SER A 194 14.12 18.56 -23.13
CA SER A 194 15.30 18.81 -23.96
C SER A 194 14.95 18.47 -25.41
N SER A 195 15.35 19.35 -26.34
CA SER A 195 15.22 19.08 -27.76
C SER A 195 15.94 17.76 -28.09
N SER A 196 15.18 16.74 -28.47
CA SER A 196 15.77 15.61 -29.18
C SER A 196 16.21 16.17 -30.53
N GLY A 197 17.50 16.12 -30.86
CA GLY A 197 18.06 16.53 -32.14
C GLY A 197 17.61 15.65 -33.33
N GLY A 198 16.33 15.26 -33.37
CA GLY A 198 15.70 14.56 -34.46
C GLY A 198 15.52 15.53 -35.63
N GLN A 199 16.26 15.26 -36.69
CA GLN A 199 16.19 15.97 -37.97
C GLN A 199 14.74 16.26 -38.34
N SER A 200 14.39 17.54 -38.33
CA SER A 200 13.38 18.02 -39.25
C SER A 200 13.96 17.76 -40.63
N SER A 201 13.47 16.75 -41.35
CA SER A 201 13.67 16.67 -42.79
C SER A 201 12.95 17.87 -43.38
N ALA A 202 13.64 19.01 -43.40
CA ALA A 202 13.22 20.20 -44.10
C ALA A 202 13.36 19.89 -45.60
N THR A 203 12.30 19.36 -46.21
CA THR A 203 12.11 19.55 -47.64
C THR A 203 11.92 21.05 -47.86
N SER A 204 12.89 21.66 -48.50
CA SER A 204 12.92 23.07 -48.84
C SER A 204 11.69 23.46 -49.68
N GLY A 205 10.89 24.39 -49.16
CA GLY A 205 10.01 25.24 -49.96
C GLY A 205 8.51 25.02 -49.77
N GLN A 206 7.95 25.56 -48.68
CA GLN A 206 6.69 26.34 -48.66
C GLN A 206 6.30 26.65 -47.21
N ALA A 207 5.91 27.89 -46.96
CA ALA A 207 5.39 28.33 -45.67
C ALA A 207 4.06 27.60 -45.38
N ALA A 208 4.12 26.61 -44.49
CA ALA A 208 2.98 25.83 -44.00
C ALA A 208 2.90 25.96 -42.46
N PRO A 209 1.69 25.91 -41.88
CA PRO A 209 1.43 26.26 -40.48
C PRO A 209 2.19 25.36 -39.51
N GLN A 210 2.51 25.93 -38.35
CA GLN A 210 3.25 25.33 -37.22
C GLN A 210 2.84 23.86 -37.01
N ILE A 211 3.69 22.93 -37.45
CA ILE A 211 3.50 21.50 -37.25
C ILE A 211 3.70 21.25 -35.75
N VAL A 212 2.62 20.93 -35.03
CA VAL A 212 2.71 20.37 -33.68
C VAL A 212 3.68 19.20 -33.72
N SER A 213 4.83 19.36 -33.08
CA SER A 213 5.88 18.33 -33.05
C SER A 213 5.28 17.07 -32.42
N ARG A 214 5.06 16.03 -33.22
CA ARG A 214 4.53 14.76 -32.72
C ARG A 214 5.57 14.13 -31.81
N THR A 215 5.29 14.08 -30.50
CA THR A 215 6.17 13.36 -29.57
C THR A 215 6.19 11.89 -29.95
N VAL A 216 7.34 11.43 -30.47
CA VAL A 216 7.61 10.00 -30.65
C VAL A 216 7.62 9.37 -29.26
N ILE A 217 6.88 8.28 -29.09
CA ILE A 217 6.87 7.50 -27.85
C ILE A 217 8.31 7.06 -27.57
N PRO A 218 8.86 7.37 -26.39
CA PRO A 218 10.23 7.00 -26.07
C PRO A 218 10.37 5.49 -25.90
N ASP A 219 11.58 5.00 -26.13
CA ASP A 219 11.93 3.58 -25.97
C ASP A 219 11.81 3.12 -24.51
N GLY A 220 11.95 4.07 -23.58
CA GLY A 220 11.70 3.85 -22.17
C GLY A 220 11.38 5.14 -21.42
N VAL A 221 10.77 4.99 -20.26
CA VAL A 221 10.44 6.08 -19.33
C VAL A 221 11.00 5.73 -17.97
N ARG A 222 11.81 6.62 -17.41
CA ARG A 222 12.35 6.49 -16.05
C ARG A 222 11.59 7.42 -15.13
N LEU A 223 11.01 6.82 -14.10
CA LEU A 223 10.39 7.48 -12.97
C LEU A 223 11.40 7.61 -11.85
N VAL A 224 11.61 8.83 -11.36
CA VAL A 224 12.41 9.08 -10.16
C VAL A 224 11.51 9.74 -9.12
N LEU A 225 11.38 9.09 -7.97
CA LEU A 225 10.62 9.57 -6.82
C LEU A 225 11.58 9.84 -5.67
N MET A 226 11.47 10.98 -5.00
CA MET A 226 12.08 11.18 -3.69
C MET A 226 11.01 11.05 -2.61
N LEU A 227 11.10 10.03 -1.77
CA LEU A 227 10.14 9.77 -0.70
C LEU A 227 10.62 10.39 0.62
N PRO A 228 9.72 11.02 1.41
CA PRO A 228 10.11 11.67 2.64
C PRO A 228 10.52 10.67 3.73
N ALA A 229 11.40 11.11 4.64
CA ALA A 229 11.92 10.29 5.73
C ALA A 229 10.85 9.79 6.73
N THR A 230 9.64 10.32 6.67
CA THR A 230 8.51 9.98 7.55
C THR A 230 7.72 8.76 7.08
N GLN A 231 7.96 8.25 5.88
CA GLN A 231 7.28 7.09 5.31
C GLN A 231 7.98 5.76 5.64
N ALA A 232 7.26 4.65 5.48
CA ALA A 232 7.82 3.30 5.59
C ALA A 232 8.99 3.05 4.62
N VAL A 233 8.94 3.66 3.43
CA VAL A 233 10.03 3.69 2.43
C VAL A 233 10.43 5.14 2.23
N SER A 234 11.72 5.45 2.32
CA SER A 234 12.26 6.80 2.20
C SER A 234 13.46 6.87 1.26
N GLY A 235 13.78 8.08 0.80
CA GLY A 235 14.88 8.34 -0.10
C GLY A 235 14.52 8.20 -1.58
N ARG A 236 15.54 8.08 -2.43
CA ARG A 236 15.38 8.07 -3.90
C ARG A 236 15.01 6.68 -4.40
N LEU A 237 13.83 6.57 -5.02
CA LEU A 237 13.39 5.40 -5.77
C LEU A 237 13.47 5.69 -7.27
N THR A 238 14.05 4.78 -8.04
CA THR A 238 14.11 4.86 -9.51
C THR A 238 13.46 3.63 -10.11
N VAL A 239 12.50 3.83 -11.00
CA VAL A 239 11.78 2.76 -11.70
C VAL A 239 11.85 3.03 -13.20
N ASP A 240 12.28 2.04 -13.94
CA ASP A 240 12.41 2.12 -15.40
C ASP A 240 11.31 1.29 -16.06
N TRP A 241 10.63 1.90 -17.03
CA TRP A 241 9.69 1.26 -17.93
C TRP A 241 10.28 1.20 -19.33
N VAL A 242 10.06 0.10 -20.03
CA VAL A 242 10.49 -0.13 -21.42
C VAL A 242 9.27 -0.30 -22.29
N SER A 243 9.27 0.35 -23.46
CA SER A 243 8.17 0.27 -24.41
C SER A 243 8.03 -1.16 -24.96
N PRO A 244 6.83 -1.78 -24.89
CA PRO A 244 6.63 -3.15 -25.36
C PRO A 244 6.75 -3.31 -26.88
N ILE A 245 6.72 -2.21 -27.64
CA ILE A 245 6.73 -2.24 -29.12
C ILE A 245 8.11 -2.53 -29.69
N LEU A 246 9.18 -2.37 -28.90
CA LEU A 246 10.54 -2.75 -29.27
C LEU A 246 10.71 -4.27 -29.48
N GLY A 247 9.79 -5.10 -28.98
CA GLY A 247 9.85 -6.56 -29.11
C GLY A 247 9.28 -7.15 -30.40
N GLY A 248 8.62 -6.34 -31.25
CA GLY A 248 7.84 -6.83 -32.38
C GLY A 248 8.62 -7.11 -33.67
N ASP A 249 9.75 -6.45 -33.90
CA ASP A 249 10.47 -6.46 -35.20
C ASP A 249 11.73 -7.36 -35.22
N LYS A 250 11.84 -8.31 -34.28
CA LYS A 250 12.87 -9.35 -34.32
C LYS A 250 12.21 -10.73 -34.28
N SER A 251 11.70 -11.19 -35.43
CA SER A 251 11.46 -12.60 -35.74
C SER A 251 11.50 -12.80 -37.24
#